data_AF-A0A919P7U1-F1
#
_entry.id   AF-A0A919P7U1-F1
#
_cell.length_a   1.000
_cell.length_b   1.000
_cell.length_c   1.000
_cell.angle_alpha   90.00
_cell.angle_beta   90.00
_cell.angle_gamma   90.00
#
_symmetry.space_group_name_H-M   'P 1'
#
loop_
_entity.id
_entity.type
_entity.pdbx_description
1 polymer ?
#
loop_
_entity_poly.entity_id
_entity_poly.type
_entity_poly.pdbx_seq_one_letter_code
_entity_poly.pdbx_strand_id
1 'polypeptide(L)' 'MHQENGSRGPLPTHPQRIMMNLWPGTGVDGWLGPFTYSGQRTATYDWVKYTRY' A
#
# COMPACT_ATOMS: atom_id res chain seq x y z
N MET A 1 10.36 8.93 11.18
CA MET A 1 9.02 8.36 11.41
C MET A 1 8.02 9.27 10.71
N HIS A 2 7.17 8.73 9.84
CA HIS A 2 6.07 9.50 9.26
C HIS A 2 4.88 9.49 10.24
N GLN A 3 4.28 10.66 10.49
CA GLN A 3 3.11 10.80 11.34
C GLN A 3 2.08 11.67 10.62
N GLU A 4 0.89 11.12 10.43
CA GLU A 4 -0.28 11.89 9.98
C GLU A 4 -0.97 12.49 11.21
N ASN A 5 -1.34 13.77 11.14
CA ASN A 5 -1.92 14.53 12.26
C ASN A 5 -3.32 15.12 11.97
N GLY A 6 -3.97 14.71 10.87
CA GLY A 6 -5.30 15.20 10.50
C GLY A 6 -5.34 16.60 9.87
N SER A 7 -4.19 17.25 9.65
CA SER A 7 -4.13 18.58 9.00
C SER A 7 -4.67 18.60 7.57
N ARG A 8 -4.85 17.43 6.94
CA ARG A 8 -5.30 17.26 5.55
C ARG A 8 -6.69 16.61 5.46
N GLY A 9 -7.36 16.35 6.58
CA GLY A 9 -8.69 15.74 6.63
C GLY A 9 -8.91 14.86 7.86
N PRO A 10 -10.14 14.34 8.05
CA PRO A 10 -10.48 13.44 9.15
C PRO A 10 -9.68 12.14 9.11
N LEU A 11 -9.17 11.71 10.27
CA LEU A 11 -8.47 10.43 10.41
C LEU A 11 -9.47 9.25 10.45
N PRO A 12 -9.16 8.10 9.83
CA PRO A 12 -9.97 6.89 9.97
C PRO A 12 -10.02 6.38 11.42
N THR A 13 -11.20 5.98 11.90
CA THR A 13 -11.41 5.59 13.31
C THR A 13 -11.85 4.14 13.51
N HIS A 14 -12.30 3.47 12.45
CA HIS A 14 -12.78 2.09 12.55
C HIS A 14 -11.61 1.11 12.50
N PRO A 15 -11.65 0.00 13.25
CA PRO A 15 -10.68 -1.08 13.10
C PRO A 15 -10.68 -1.61 11.66
N GLN A 16 -9.49 -1.85 11.10
CA GLN A 16 -9.29 -2.34 9.74
C GLN A 16 -8.30 -3.50 9.71
N ARG A 17 -8.19 -4.14 8.53
CA ARG A 17 -7.27 -5.26 8.31
C ARG A 17 -5.92 -4.75 7.81
N ILE A 18 -4.85 -5.39 8.24
CA ILE A 18 -3.54 -5.27 7.57
C ILE A 18 -3.62 -6.08 6.28
N MET A 19 -3.33 -5.45 5.14
CA MET A 19 -3.39 -6.08 3.81
C MET A 19 -2.06 -5.95 3.08
N MET A 20 -1.68 -6.97 2.32
CA MET A 20 -0.50 -6.99 1.45
C MET A 20 -0.95 -7.41 0.05
N ASN A 21 -0.46 -6.73 -0.99
CA ASN A 21 -0.80 -7.05 -2.37
C ASN A 21 0.36 -6.68 -3.31
N LEU A 22 0.33 -7.31 -4.49
CA LEU A 22 1.15 -6.96 -5.64
C LEU A 22 0.24 -7.05 -6.87
N TRP A 23 0.10 -5.95 -7.60
CA TRP A 23 -0.74 -5.89 -8.80
C TRP A 23 -0.19 -4.85 -9.77
N PRO A 24 -0.31 -5.09 -11.09
CA PRO A 24 -0.05 -4.06 -12.09
C PRO A 24 -1.28 -3.16 -12.25
N GLY A 25 -1.07 -1.84 -12.31
CA GLY A 25 -2.13 -0.88 -12.62
C GLY A 25 -2.39 -0.75 -14.13
N THR A 26 -3.62 -0.39 -14.50
CA THR A 26 -4.02 -0.05 -15.88
C THR A 26 -4.76 1.28 -15.89
N GLY A 27 -4.55 2.09 -16.93
CA GLY A 27 -5.22 3.40 -17.08
C GLY A 27 -4.71 4.52 -16.16
N VAL A 28 -3.57 4.31 -15.47
CA VAL A 28 -3.00 5.26 -14.49
C VAL A 28 -1.50 5.53 -14.73
N ASP A 29 -1.09 5.51 -16.00
CA ASP A 29 0.32 5.60 -16.40
C ASP A 29 1.01 6.90 -15.95
N GLY A 30 0.26 8.00 -15.81
CA GLY A 30 0.78 9.25 -15.27
C GLY A 30 1.24 9.15 -13.81
N TRP A 31 0.76 8.15 -13.07
CA TRP A 31 1.14 7.88 -11.69
C TRP A 31 2.14 6.72 -11.57
N LEU A 32 1.83 5.56 -12.16
CA LEU A 32 2.62 4.33 -11.96
C LEU A 32 3.64 4.07 -13.08
N GLY A 33 3.59 4.83 -14.17
CA GLY A 33 4.23 4.48 -15.44
C GLY A 33 3.53 3.33 -16.16
N PRO A 34 3.80 3.15 -17.46
CA PRO A 34 3.23 2.02 -18.22
C PRO A 34 3.84 0.70 -17.74
N PHE A 35 2.98 -0.30 -17.49
CA PHE A 35 3.42 -1.63 -17.10
C PHE A 35 3.59 -2.53 -18.33
N THR A 36 4.78 -3.13 -18.49
CA THR A 36 5.03 -4.19 -19.47
C THR A 36 5.35 -5.50 -18.76
N TYR A 37 4.59 -6.56 -19.07
CA TYR A 37 4.81 -7.88 -18.48
C TYR A 37 6.00 -8.57 -19.14
N SER A 38 7.07 -8.81 -18.37
CA SER A 38 8.30 -9.47 -18.83
C SER A 38 8.59 -10.79 -18.10
N GLY A 39 7.57 -11.37 -17.44
CA GLY A 39 7.68 -12.61 -16.67
C GLY A 39 7.19 -12.47 -15.23
N GLN A 40 7.41 -13.52 -14.44
CA GLN A 40 6.93 -13.59 -13.07
C GLN A 40 7.46 -12.44 -12.20
N ARG A 41 6.57 -11.88 -11.38
CA ARG A 41 6.88 -10.90 -10.35
C ARG A 41 6.42 -11.45 -9.01
N THR A 42 7.28 -11.36 -8.01
CA THR A 42 7.00 -11.89 -6.68
C THR A 42 7.36 -10.83 -5.66
N ALA A 43 6.42 -10.57 -4.75
CA ALA A 43 6.67 -9.84 -3.52
C ALA A 43 6.78 -10.87 -2.39
N THR A 44 7.82 -10.76 -1.58
CA THR A 44 8.02 -11.59 -0.39
C THR A 44 8.01 -10.69 0.84
N TYR A 45 7.37 -11.17 1.90
CA TYR A 45 7.25 -10.46 3.17
C TYR A 45 7.67 -11.44 4.26
N ASP A 46 8.76 -11.15 4.96
CA ASP A 46 9.34 -12.05 5.97
C ASP A 46 8.54 -12.02 7.28
N TRP A 47 8.18 -10.83 7.75
CA TRP A 47 7.37 -10.68 8.96
C TRP A 47 6.53 -9.41 8.94
N VAL A 48 5.45 -9.44 9.72
CA VAL A 48 4.59 -8.29 10.02
C VAL A 48 4.37 -8.24 11.53
N LYS A 49 4.55 -7.08 12.14
CA LYS A 49 4.31 -6.86 13.57
C LYS A 49 3.38 -5.68 13.78
N TYR A 50 2.33 -5.88 14.57
CA TYR A 50 1.45 -4.83 15.06
C TYR A 50 1.48 -4.83 16.60
N THR A 51 1.65 -3.65 17.18
CA THR A 51 1.54 -3.44 18.64
C THR A 51 0.44 -2.42 18.84
N ARG A 52 -0.58 -2.80 19.62
CA ARG A 52 -1.66 -1.89 19.99
C ARG A 52 -1.13 -0.88 21.01
N TYR A 53 -1.51 0.39 20.84
CA TYR A 53 -1.26 1.47 21.82
C TYR A 53 -2.21 1.37 23.00
#